data_AF-A0A544ZQ08-F1
#
_entry.id   AF-A0A544ZQ08-F1
#
_cell.length_a   1.000
_cell.length_b   1.000
_cell.length_c   1.000
_cell.angle_alpha   90.00
_cell.angle_beta   90.00
_cell.angle_gamma   90.00
#
_symmetry.space_group_name_H-M   'P 1'
#
loop_
_entity.id
_entity.type
_entity.pdbx_description
1 polymer ?
#
loop_
_entity_poly.entity_id
_entity_poly.type
_entity_poly.pdbx_seq_one_letter_code
_entity_poly.pdbx_strand_id
1 'polypeptide(L)'
;MRALTRLVLPMVVVTAMASGCGAFDPRLIVNGGSGTDGPDAEIMLPDTVAHRPYSLGGWDMCLDRPGSVTITRVEPIRPYNDIVVQAFSSRPHTGPMLGNAEKPLTELGFPARSPAVTVVCEETSLHTELALQYAKTGDATAGADGVRITYTSAGRQRTVDLNVRVLLCAPGDTERCGEAYEELGTTGDDD
;
A
#
# COMPACT_ATOMS: atom_id res chain seq x y z
N MET A 1 14.68 -63.45 -14.18
CA MET A 1 14.43 -62.10 -13.65
C MET A 1 13.04 -61.68 -14.11
N ARG A 2 12.07 -61.49 -13.21
CA ARG A 2 10.66 -61.22 -13.54
C ARG A 2 10.38 -59.71 -13.44
N ALA A 3 9.88 -59.12 -14.53
CA ALA A 3 9.48 -57.72 -14.60
C ALA A 3 8.11 -57.52 -13.91
N LEU A 4 8.04 -56.57 -12.96
CA LEU A 4 6.81 -56.17 -12.28
C LEU A 4 6.17 -54.99 -13.03
N THR A 5 5.10 -55.26 -13.76
CA THR A 5 4.27 -54.26 -14.42
C THR A 5 3.34 -53.62 -13.38
N ARG A 6 3.62 -52.39 -12.97
CA ARG A 6 2.75 -51.61 -12.06
C ARG A 6 1.54 -51.07 -12.86
N LEU A 7 0.36 -51.55 -12.52
CA LEU A 7 -0.92 -51.00 -12.99
C LEU A 7 -1.11 -49.61 -12.37
N VAL A 8 -1.13 -48.57 -13.20
CA VAL A 8 -1.50 -47.20 -12.80
C VAL A 8 -3.00 -47.06 -13.07
N LEU A 9 -3.83 -47.06 -12.03
CA LEU A 9 -5.25 -46.74 -12.16
C LEU A 9 -5.41 -45.21 -12.33
N PRO A 10 -6.10 -44.73 -13.38
CA PRO A 10 -6.44 -43.32 -13.49
C PRO A 10 -7.58 -43.00 -12.52
N MET A 11 -7.25 -42.28 -11.45
CA MET A 11 -8.24 -41.74 -10.52
C MET A 11 -8.91 -40.53 -11.19
N VAL A 12 -10.08 -40.76 -11.78
CA VAL A 12 -10.93 -39.70 -12.36
C VAL A 12 -11.54 -38.90 -11.21
N VAL A 13 -10.92 -37.78 -10.87
CA VAL A 13 -11.48 -36.80 -9.92
C VAL A 13 -12.56 -36.01 -10.64
N VAL A 14 -13.82 -36.32 -10.33
CA VAL A 14 -14.98 -35.55 -10.80
C VAL A 14 -15.07 -34.28 -9.96
N THR A 15 -14.52 -33.17 -10.48
CA THR A 15 -14.68 -31.84 -9.90
C THR A 15 -16.08 -31.33 -10.22
N ALA A 16 -17.01 -31.50 -9.28
CA ALA A 16 -18.31 -30.85 -9.34
C ALA A 16 -18.11 -29.34 -9.27
N MET A 17 -18.21 -28.66 -10.42
CA MET A 17 -18.25 -27.20 -10.48
C MET A 17 -19.60 -26.74 -9.93
N ALA A 18 -19.66 -26.52 -8.62
CA ALA A 18 -20.74 -25.75 -8.02
C ALA A 18 -20.64 -24.32 -8.57
N SER A 19 -21.46 -24.02 -9.57
CA SER A 19 -21.74 -22.67 -10.06
C SER A 19 -22.51 -21.91 -8.98
N GLY A 20 -21.83 -21.57 -7.89
CA GLY A 20 -22.38 -20.77 -6.81
C GLY A 20 -22.57 -19.34 -7.28
N CYS A 21 -23.78 -18.80 -7.11
CA CYS A 21 -24.10 -17.39 -7.27
C CYS A 21 -22.99 -16.53 -6.67
N GLY A 22 -22.45 -15.62 -7.47
CA GLY A 22 -21.26 -14.84 -7.16
C GLY A 22 -21.42 -13.99 -5.90
N ALA A 23 -20.96 -14.52 -4.78
CA ALA A 23 -20.58 -13.68 -3.66
C ALA A 23 -19.48 -12.74 -4.17
N PHE A 24 -19.77 -11.44 -4.20
CA PHE A 24 -18.76 -10.44 -4.55
C PHE A 24 -17.64 -10.50 -3.52
N ASP A 25 -16.38 -10.57 -3.97
CA ASP A 25 -15.22 -10.65 -3.07
C ASP A 25 -15.09 -9.38 -2.21
N PRO A 26 -14.52 -9.49 -0.99
CA PRO A 26 -14.23 -8.33 -0.17
C PRO A 26 -13.31 -7.36 -0.90
N ARG A 27 -13.64 -6.07 -0.81
CA ARG A 27 -12.84 -4.98 -1.38
C ARG A 27 -12.10 -4.29 -0.24
N LEU A 28 -10.82 -4.03 -0.49
CA LEU A 28 -10.02 -3.19 0.38
C LEU A 28 -10.48 -1.74 0.21
N ILE A 29 -10.87 -1.12 1.32
CA ILE A 29 -11.10 0.31 1.45
C ILE A 29 -9.90 0.89 2.18
N VAL A 30 -9.32 1.95 1.63
CA VAL A 30 -8.22 2.69 2.23
C VAL A 30 -8.73 4.11 2.42
N ASN A 31 -8.84 4.54 3.66
CA ASN A 31 -9.25 5.90 3.99
C ASN A 31 -7.99 6.77 4.14
N GLY A 32 -7.67 7.53 3.10
CA GLY A 32 -7.10 8.87 3.24
C GLY A 32 -8.24 9.85 3.52
N GLY A 33 -7.99 11.06 4.00
CA GLY A 33 -9.04 12.03 4.36
C GLY A 33 -10.19 12.15 3.34
N SER A 34 -11.41 12.31 3.86
CA SER A 34 -12.64 12.42 3.08
C SER A 34 -12.71 13.73 2.28
N GLY A 35 -12.53 13.71 0.97
CA GLY A 35 -12.84 14.88 0.14
C GLY A 35 -12.61 14.66 -1.35
N THR A 36 -13.62 14.97 -2.15
CA THR A 36 -13.50 15.08 -3.60
C THR A 36 -12.65 16.30 -3.95
N ASP A 37 -11.65 16.09 -4.82
CA ASP A 37 -10.79 17.09 -5.47
C ASP A 37 -9.56 17.54 -4.67
N GLY A 38 -8.56 16.63 -4.59
CA GLY A 38 -7.21 16.91 -4.05
C GLY A 38 -6.51 15.65 -3.54
N PRO A 39 -5.18 15.66 -3.30
CA PRO A 39 -4.54 14.60 -2.52
C PRO A 39 -5.12 14.57 -1.11
N ASP A 40 -5.50 13.38 -0.65
CA ASP A 40 -6.05 13.12 0.68
C ASP A 40 -5.05 13.48 1.79
N ALA A 41 -3.76 13.46 1.45
CA ALA A 41 -2.66 13.85 2.32
C ALA A 41 -1.45 14.30 1.49
N GLU A 42 -0.75 15.31 1.99
CA GLU A 42 0.52 15.77 1.45
C GLU A 42 1.60 15.67 2.52
N ILE A 43 2.72 15.05 2.18
CA ILE A 43 3.81 14.77 3.10
C ILE A 43 5.09 15.28 2.47
N MET A 44 5.71 16.25 3.13
CA MET A 44 7.02 16.77 2.77
C MET A 44 8.00 16.48 3.90
N LEU A 45 9.11 15.79 3.58
CA LEU A 45 10.20 15.56 4.52
C LEU A 45 11.43 16.36 4.07
N PRO A 46 11.90 17.34 4.86
CA PRO A 46 13.10 18.11 4.54
C PRO A 46 14.37 17.28 4.79
N ASP A 47 15.47 17.72 4.18
CA ASP A 47 16.83 17.23 4.43
C ASP A 47 17.00 15.70 4.38
N THR A 48 16.26 15.04 3.48
CA THR A 48 16.34 13.60 3.28
C THR A 48 17.60 13.21 2.51
N VAL A 49 18.17 12.05 2.84
CA VAL A 49 19.42 11.53 2.29
C VAL A 49 19.14 10.30 1.45
N ALA A 50 19.91 10.12 0.37
CA ALA A 50 19.80 8.94 -0.50
C ALA A 50 19.96 7.63 0.28
N HIS A 51 19.20 6.62 -0.12
CA HIS A 51 19.20 5.26 0.43
C HIS A 51 18.83 5.14 1.92
N ARG A 52 18.33 6.22 2.55
CA ARG A 52 17.80 6.17 3.92
C ARG A 52 16.30 5.82 3.92
N PRO A 53 15.82 5.05 4.90
CA PRO A 53 14.42 4.69 5.00
C PRO A 53 13.60 5.80 5.66
N TYR A 54 12.55 6.24 4.98
CA TYR A 54 11.55 7.18 5.49
C TYR A 54 10.20 6.49 5.55
N SER A 55 9.78 6.13 6.76
CA SER A 55 8.51 5.45 7.01
C SER A 55 7.40 6.45 7.27
N LEU A 56 6.29 6.27 6.57
CA LEU A 56 5.06 7.03 6.69
C LEU A 56 3.93 6.07 7.06
N GLY A 57 2.99 6.50 7.88
CA GLY A 57 1.78 5.74 8.23
C GLY A 57 0.62 6.68 8.53
N GLY A 58 -0.45 6.13 9.10
CA GLY A 58 -1.67 6.86 9.39
C GLY A 58 -2.78 6.74 8.34
N TRP A 59 -2.70 5.73 7.47
CA TRP A 59 -3.82 5.37 6.60
C TRP A 59 -4.57 4.17 7.15
N ASP A 60 -5.86 4.33 7.40
CA ASP A 60 -6.71 3.26 7.89
C ASP A 60 -7.22 2.41 6.73
N MET A 61 -7.16 1.10 6.92
CA MET A 61 -7.65 0.10 6.00
C MET A 61 -8.72 -0.77 6.65
N CYS A 62 -9.73 -1.10 5.87
CA CYS A 62 -10.78 -2.04 6.23
C CYS A 62 -11.38 -2.68 4.97
N LEU A 63 -12.32 -3.59 5.16
CA LEU A 63 -13.05 -4.29 4.10
C LEU A 63 -14.47 -3.77 4.02
N ASP A 64 -15.02 -3.71 2.81
CA ASP A 64 -16.43 -3.37 2.58
C ASP A 64 -17.41 -4.46 3.05
N ARG A 65 -16.91 -5.69 3.32
CA ARG A 65 -17.69 -6.85 3.76
C ARG A 65 -16.78 -7.92 4.39
N PRO A 66 -17.32 -8.92 5.11
CA PRO A 66 -16.52 -9.99 5.71
C PRO A 66 -15.64 -10.75 4.70
N GLY A 67 -14.40 -11.03 5.10
CA GLY A 67 -13.45 -11.82 4.31
C GLY A 67 -12.00 -11.51 4.66
N SER A 68 -11.10 -11.71 3.70
CA SER A 68 -9.67 -11.47 3.88
C SER A 68 -9.05 -11.02 2.57
N VAL A 69 -8.17 -10.02 2.65
CA VAL A 69 -7.37 -9.55 1.51
C VAL A 69 -5.90 -9.49 1.92
N THR A 70 -5.02 -9.75 0.97
CA THR A 70 -3.56 -9.65 1.18
C THR A 70 -2.98 -8.65 0.20
N ILE A 71 -2.30 -7.63 0.72
CA ILE A 71 -1.55 -6.70 -0.12
C ILE A 71 -0.32 -7.42 -0.66
N THR A 72 -0.12 -7.36 -1.96
CA THR A 72 0.93 -8.10 -2.67
C THR A 72 2.00 -7.18 -3.24
N ARG A 73 1.64 -5.94 -3.57
CA ARG A 73 2.55 -4.94 -4.14
C ARG A 73 2.05 -3.54 -3.83
N VAL A 74 2.98 -2.62 -3.63
CA VAL A 74 2.72 -1.20 -3.45
C VAL A 74 3.72 -0.42 -4.29
N GLU A 75 3.26 0.54 -5.08
CA GLU A 75 4.09 1.28 -6.02
C GLU A 75 3.72 2.76 -6.08
N PRO A 76 4.70 3.67 -6.28
CA PRO A 76 4.40 5.07 -6.54
C PRO A 76 3.57 5.27 -7.82
N ILE A 77 2.64 6.23 -7.80
CA ILE A 77 1.96 6.76 -8.99
C ILE A 77 2.67 8.05 -9.38
N ARG A 78 2.96 8.22 -10.68
CA ARG A 78 3.70 9.38 -11.23
C ARG A 78 4.94 9.73 -10.39
N PRO A 79 5.89 8.79 -10.19
CA PRO A 79 7.12 9.11 -9.49
C PRO A 79 7.90 10.18 -10.26
N TYR A 80 8.46 11.14 -9.53
CA TYR A 80 9.43 12.10 -10.05
C TYR A 80 10.80 11.83 -9.41
N ASN A 81 11.83 11.92 -10.26
CA ASN A 81 13.18 11.48 -9.94
C ASN A 81 13.19 10.03 -9.38
N ASP A 82 14.12 9.74 -8.49
CA ASP A 82 14.52 8.40 -8.07
C ASP A 82 13.80 7.91 -6.80
N ILE A 83 12.51 8.26 -6.60
CA ILE A 83 11.76 7.75 -5.44
C ILE A 83 11.35 6.29 -5.63
N VAL A 84 11.41 5.52 -4.55
CA VAL A 84 10.94 4.13 -4.51
C VAL A 84 10.19 3.85 -3.21
N VAL A 85 9.18 2.99 -3.27
CA VAL A 85 8.63 2.30 -2.10
C VAL A 85 9.50 1.07 -1.83
N GLN A 86 10.29 1.10 -0.76
CA GLN A 86 11.18 0.01 -0.38
C GLN A 86 10.45 -1.12 0.34
N ALA A 87 9.45 -0.77 1.14
CA ALA A 87 8.67 -1.72 1.92
C ALA A 87 7.27 -1.15 2.20
N PHE A 88 6.34 -2.05 2.50
CA PHE A 88 5.06 -1.72 3.08
C PHE A 88 4.75 -2.74 4.18
N SER A 89 4.00 -2.32 5.17
CA SER A 89 3.48 -3.23 6.19
C SER A 89 2.18 -2.69 6.77
N SER A 90 1.49 -3.52 7.53
CA SER A 90 0.25 -3.15 8.19
C SER A 90 0.19 -3.74 9.59
N ARG A 91 -0.56 -3.07 10.48
CA ARG A 91 -0.78 -3.53 11.85
C ARG A 91 -2.19 -3.17 12.31
N PRO A 92 -2.76 -3.91 13.28
CA PRO A 92 -3.96 -3.45 13.96
C PRO A 92 -3.73 -2.07 14.60
N HIS A 93 -4.68 -1.17 14.42
CA HIS A 93 -4.64 0.16 15.02
C HIS A 93 -5.12 0.07 16.48
N THR A 94 -4.17 -0.04 17.42
CA THR A 94 -4.46 -0.17 18.87
C THR A 94 -3.89 0.98 19.71
N GLY A 95 -3.40 2.03 19.08
CA GLY A 95 -2.72 3.16 19.71
C GLY A 95 -2.54 4.31 18.73
N PRO A 96 -1.66 5.29 18.97
CA PRO A 96 -1.42 6.35 17.99
C PRO A 96 -0.92 5.80 16.65
N MET A 97 -1.42 6.39 15.57
CA MET A 97 -0.87 6.19 14.23
C MET A 97 0.61 6.62 14.19
N LEU A 98 1.36 6.03 13.26
CA LEU A 98 2.80 6.25 13.11
C LEU A 98 3.13 7.70 12.76
N GLY A 99 2.35 8.33 11.88
CA GLY A 99 2.74 9.60 11.26
C GLY A 99 3.95 9.40 10.35
N ASN A 100 5.11 9.97 10.71
CA ASN A 100 6.35 9.83 9.95
C ASN A 100 7.57 9.55 10.85
N ALA A 101 8.53 8.78 10.33
CA ALA A 101 9.78 8.46 11.03
C ALA A 101 10.92 8.11 10.07
N GLU A 102 12.15 8.54 10.36
CA GLU A 102 13.37 8.11 9.64
C GLU A 102 13.93 6.80 10.23
N LYS A 103 13.12 5.74 10.17
CA LYS A 103 13.50 4.39 10.59
C LYS A 103 12.84 3.33 9.71
N PRO A 104 13.42 2.13 9.59
CA PRO A 104 12.74 1.00 8.98
C PRO A 104 11.44 0.64 9.70
N LEU A 105 10.42 0.18 8.96
CA LEU A 105 9.13 -0.22 9.53
C LEU A 105 9.25 -1.26 10.64
N THR A 106 10.19 -2.20 10.53
CA THR A 106 10.42 -3.24 11.54
C THR A 106 10.87 -2.69 12.89
N GLU A 107 11.58 -1.57 12.91
CA GLU A 107 11.99 -0.90 14.15
C GLU A 107 10.84 -0.09 14.77
N LEU A 108 9.77 0.13 14.01
CA LEU A 108 8.58 0.88 14.41
C LEU A 108 7.42 -0.05 14.85
N GLY A 109 7.72 -1.34 15.03
CA GLY A 109 6.76 -2.35 15.48
C GLY A 109 5.85 -2.89 14.37
N PHE A 110 6.12 -2.57 13.11
CA PHE A 110 5.42 -3.21 11.99
C PHE A 110 6.06 -4.56 11.67
N PRO A 111 5.26 -5.60 11.36
CA PRO A 111 5.79 -6.90 11.01
C PRO A 111 6.52 -6.84 9.65
N ALA A 112 7.54 -7.68 9.47
CA ALA A 112 8.29 -7.76 8.20
C ALA A 112 7.44 -8.26 7.01
N ARG A 113 6.31 -8.92 7.29
CA ARG A 113 5.32 -9.31 6.30
C ARG A 113 3.98 -8.72 6.72
N SER A 114 3.32 -8.01 5.80
CA SER A 114 1.97 -7.51 6.04
C SER A 114 1.02 -8.66 6.38
N PRO A 115 0.33 -8.61 7.52
CA PRO A 115 -0.79 -9.50 7.77
C PRO A 115 -1.92 -9.21 6.77
N ALA A 116 -2.78 -10.21 6.57
CA ALA A 116 -4.00 -10.00 5.81
C ALA A 116 -4.91 -9.00 6.54
N VAL A 117 -5.60 -8.15 5.78
CA VAL A 117 -6.63 -7.25 6.31
C VAL A 117 -7.94 -8.03 6.37
N THR A 118 -8.55 -8.08 7.55
CA THR A 118 -9.77 -8.87 7.82
C THR A 118 -10.89 -8.08 8.49
N VAL A 119 -10.64 -6.82 8.85
CA VAL A 119 -11.60 -5.98 9.59
C VAL A 119 -12.57 -5.33 8.61
N VAL A 120 -13.87 -5.39 8.89
CA VAL A 120 -14.93 -4.72 8.12
C VAL A 120 -15.12 -3.28 8.62
N CYS A 121 -15.32 -2.32 7.71
CA CYS A 121 -15.34 -0.89 8.02
C CYS A 121 -16.42 -0.45 9.02
N GLU A 122 -17.59 -1.12 9.03
CA GLU A 122 -18.74 -0.72 9.86
C GLU A 122 -18.78 -1.43 11.23
N GLU A 123 -17.95 -2.45 11.45
CA GLU A 123 -18.12 -3.35 12.60
C GLU A 123 -17.33 -2.90 13.84
N THR A 124 -16.27 -2.10 13.67
CA THR A 124 -15.39 -1.73 14.78
C THR A 124 -14.71 -0.37 14.58
N SER A 125 -14.32 0.26 15.69
CA SER A 125 -13.35 1.37 15.67
C SER A 125 -11.90 0.89 15.47
N LEU A 126 -11.70 -0.42 15.28
CA LEU A 126 -10.39 -1.04 15.13
C LEU A 126 -10.09 -1.14 13.64
N HIS A 127 -9.31 -0.20 13.13
CA HIS A 127 -8.86 -0.24 11.75
C HIS A 127 -7.51 -0.96 11.64
N THR A 128 -7.10 -1.26 10.41
CA THR A 128 -5.73 -1.71 10.14
C THR A 128 -4.93 -0.53 9.61
N GLU A 129 -3.90 -0.10 10.32
CA GLU A 129 -3.02 0.96 9.85
C GLU A 129 -2.09 0.40 8.76
N LEU A 130 -2.05 1.06 7.60
CA LEU A 130 -1.03 0.89 6.57
C LEU A 130 0.15 1.81 6.84
N ALA A 131 1.36 1.29 6.69
CA ALA A 131 2.57 2.09 6.65
C ALA A 131 3.44 1.73 5.44
N LEU A 132 4.05 2.75 4.88
CA LEU A 132 4.84 2.74 3.65
C LEU A 132 6.23 3.25 3.97
N GLN A 133 7.26 2.55 3.48
CA GLN A 133 8.66 2.98 3.61
C GLN A 133 9.17 3.44 2.25
N TYR A 134 9.52 4.71 2.17
CA TYR A 134 10.12 5.31 1.00
C TYR A 134 11.62 5.44 1.14
N ALA A 135 12.28 5.55 0.00
CA ALA A 135 13.61 6.12 -0.10
C ALA A 135 13.75 6.81 -1.46
N LYS A 136 14.79 7.63 -1.58
CA LYS A 136 15.29 8.09 -2.87
C LYS A 136 16.61 7.39 -3.18
N THR A 137 16.83 7.01 -4.44
CA THR A 137 18.07 6.34 -4.86
C THR A 137 19.15 7.31 -5.37
N GLY A 138 18.82 8.58 -5.53
CA GLY A 138 19.75 9.67 -5.84
C GLY A 138 19.70 10.80 -4.81
N ASP A 139 20.63 11.75 -4.92
CA ASP A 139 20.77 12.85 -3.95
C ASP A 139 19.72 13.97 -4.14
N ALA A 140 19.17 14.11 -5.35
CA ALA A 140 18.15 15.11 -5.68
C ALA A 140 16.84 14.91 -4.90
N THR A 141 16.02 15.95 -4.81
CA THR A 141 14.64 15.85 -4.29
C THR A 141 13.85 14.84 -5.12
N ALA A 142 13.08 13.95 -4.49
CA ALA A 142 12.33 12.89 -5.17
C ALA A 142 10.97 12.64 -4.52
N GLY A 143 9.97 12.16 -5.26
CA GLY A 143 8.61 12.08 -4.74
C GLY A 143 7.59 11.51 -5.72
N ALA A 144 6.33 11.46 -5.32
CA ALA A 144 5.26 10.81 -6.09
C ALA A 144 3.88 11.42 -5.80
N ASP A 145 2.99 11.34 -6.79
CA ASP A 145 1.59 11.76 -6.70
C ASP A 145 0.67 10.54 -6.62
N GLY A 146 0.66 9.94 -5.43
CA GLY A 146 -0.17 8.80 -5.11
C GLY A 146 0.60 7.49 -5.03
N VAL A 147 -0.12 6.47 -4.59
CA VAL A 147 0.40 5.11 -4.42
C VAL A 147 -0.65 4.11 -4.89
N ARG A 148 -0.24 3.18 -5.75
CA ARG A 148 -1.08 2.06 -6.16
C ARG A 148 -0.84 0.86 -5.26
N ILE A 149 -1.88 0.39 -4.60
CA ILE A 149 -1.88 -0.81 -3.78
C ILE A 149 -2.52 -1.94 -4.58
N THR A 150 -1.74 -2.98 -4.85
CA THR A 150 -2.22 -4.20 -5.50
C THR A 150 -2.43 -5.28 -4.45
N TYR A 151 -3.63 -5.86 -4.41
CA TYR A 151 -4.02 -6.86 -3.41
C TYR A 151 -4.73 -8.07 -4.04
N THR A 152 -4.69 -9.20 -3.34
CA THR A 152 -5.42 -10.41 -3.70
C THR A 152 -6.65 -10.56 -2.81
N SER A 153 -7.81 -10.80 -3.44
CA SER A 153 -9.09 -11.06 -2.79
C SER A 153 -9.78 -12.23 -3.49
N ALA A 154 -10.15 -13.28 -2.74
CA ALA A 154 -10.71 -14.53 -3.28
C ALA A 154 -9.96 -15.09 -4.50
N GLY A 155 -8.61 -15.03 -4.46
CA GLY A 155 -7.74 -15.50 -5.55
C GLY A 155 -7.65 -14.58 -6.76
N ARG A 156 -8.31 -13.41 -6.75
CA ARG A 156 -8.24 -12.41 -7.82
C ARG A 156 -7.39 -11.21 -7.40
N GLN A 157 -6.58 -10.71 -8.34
CA GLN A 157 -5.80 -9.50 -8.14
C GLN A 157 -6.67 -8.27 -8.39
N ARG A 158 -6.53 -7.25 -7.54
CA ARG A 158 -7.25 -5.98 -7.57
C ARG A 158 -6.30 -4.85 -7.21
N THR A 159 -6.71 -3.62 -7.52
CA THR A 159 -5.98 -2.41 -7.16
C THR A 159 -6.87 -1.42 -6.44
N VAL A 160 -6.26 -0.62 -5.56
CA VAL A 160 -6.82 0.61 -5.00
C VAL A 160 -5.71 1.63 -5.00
N ASP A 161 -6.03 2.86 -5.39
CA ASP A 161 -5.07 3.96 -5.43
C ASP A 161 -5.30 4.83 -4.20
N LEU A 162 -4.22 5.11 -3.47
CA LEU A 162 -4.19 6.04 -2.35
C LEU A 162 -3.68 7.38 -2.88
N ASN A 163 -4.50 8.42 -2.76
CA ASN A 163 -4.14 9.74 -3.27
C ASN A 163 -3.30 10.50 -2.23
N VAL A 164 -2.04 10.10 -2.08
CA VAL A 164 -1.06 10.75 -1.18
C VAL A 164 0.09 11.34 -1.99
N ARG A 165 0.40 12.61 -1.75
CA ARG A 165 1.62 13.23 -2.28
C ARG A 165 2.77 13.07 -1.29
N VAL A 166 3.92 12.59 -1.76
CA VAL A 166 5.13 12.45 -0.94
C VAL A 166 6.28 13.15 -1.62
N LEU A 167 6.94 14.08 -0.93
CA LEU A 167 8.20 14.71 -1.35
C LEU A 167 9.29 14.44 -0.30
N LEU A 168 10.43 13.90 -0.76
CA LEU A 168 11.65 13.71 0.01
C LEU A 168 12.69 14.76 -0.47
N CYS A 169 12.77 15.88 0.23
CA CYS A 169 13.61 17.02 -0.17
C CYS A 169 15.10 16.71 0.04
N ALA A 170 15.96 17.10 -0.90
CA ALA A 170 17.41 17.04 -0.71
C ALA A 170 17.89 18.01 0.39
N PRO A 171 19.05 17.74 1.01
CA PRO A 171 19.62 18.65 2.01
C PRO A 171 19.83 20.05 1.43
N GLY A 172 19.27 21.06 2.11
CA GLY A 172 19.33 22.45 1.66
C GLY A 172 18.45 22.81 0.47
N ASP A 173 17.62 21.89 -0.03
CA ASP A 173 16.72 22.11 -1.17
C ASP A 173 15.32 22.56 -0.71
N THR A 174 15.26 23.53 0.20
CA THR A 174 14.00 23.97 0.81
C THR A 174 13.11 24.76 -0.15
N GLU A 175 13.73 25.56 -1.03
CA GLU A 175 13.02 26.42 -1.98
C GLU A 175 12.36 25.59 -3.10
N ARG A 176 13.11 24.71 -3.77
CA ARG A 176 12.53 23.85 -4.82
C ARG A 176 11.58 22.81 -4.28
N CYS A 177 11.77 22.35 -3.04
CA CYS A 177 10.79 21.45 -2.43
C CYS A 177 9.48 22.19 -2.14
N GLY A 178 9.54 23.48 -1.79
CA GLY A 178 8.37 24.36 -1.70
C GLY A 178 7.73 24.66 -3.05
N GLU A 179 8.51 24.92 -4.10
CA GLU A 179 7.98 25.15 -5.45
C GLU A 179 7.32 23.90 -6.04
N ALA A 180 7.96 22.73 -5.89
CA ALA A 180 7.38 21.45 -6.29
C ALA A 180 6.07 21.17 -5.55
N TYR A 181 5.93 21.67 -4.32
CA TYR A 181 4.70 21.59 -3.55
C TYR A 181 3.60 22.49 -4.13
N GLU A 182 3.94 23.73 -4.53
CA GLU A 182 2.99 24.67 -5.14
C GLU A 182 2.54 24.24 -6.55
N GLU A 183 3.48 23.80 -7.41
CA GLU A 183 3.18 23.41 -8.79
C GLU A 183 2.19 22.25 -8.84
N LEU A 184 2.38 21.25 -7.96
CA LEU A 184 1.52 20.10 -7.90
C LEU A 184 0.12 20.42 -7.31
N GLY A 185 -0.03 21.53 -6.57
CA GLY A 185 -1.32 22.01 -6.06
C GLY A 185 -2.22 22.66 -7.13
N THR A 186 -1.63 23.20 -8.20
CA THR A 186 -2.37 23.99 -9.21
C THR A 186 -3.00 23.17 -10.33
N THR A 187 -2.57 21.92 -10.55
CA THR A 187 -3.07 21.07 -11.65
C THR A 187 -4.47 20.47 -11.43
N GLY A 188 -5.17 20.83 -10.34
CA GLY A 188 -6.46 20.23 -9.95
C GLY A 188 -7.72 21.02 -10.34
N ASP A 189 -7.61 22.26 -10.81
CA ASP A 189 -8.75 23.20 -10.93
C ASP A 189 -9.29 23.42 -12.37
N ASP A 190 -8.78 22.71 -13.39
CA ASP A 190 -9.04 23.03 -14.81
C ASP A 190 -9.87 21.99 -15.61
N ASP A 191 -10.60 21.06 -14.97
CA ASP A 191 -11.48 20.09 -15.66
C ASP A 191 -13.00 20.24 -15.36
#